data_AF-A0AAV9T6B3-F1
#
_entry.id   AF-A0AAV9T6B3-F1
#
_cell.length_a   1.000
_cell.length_b   1.000
_cell.length_c   1.000
_cell.angle_alpha   90.00
_cell.angle_beta   90.00
_cell.angle_gamma   90.00
#
_symmetry.space_group_name_H-M   'P 1'
#
loop_
_entity.id
_entity.type
_entity.pdbx_description
1 polymer ?
#
loop_
_entity_poly.entity_id
_entity_poly.type
_entity_poly.pdbx_seq_one_letter_code
_entity_poly.pdbx_strand_id
1 'polypeptide(L)'
;MANRTFGKFFDLPIEIRDQIISYLCLLPNPIQIGPTEAAEIPFPHHLLLSHPLLYSAGSTLFYEQNRFVLNLQTGPRAAVERAICDTSVPWLLGNERARRRLRYLELSPGRLGNVFLAHVSPAIADMILNGALRHLKLVLYPTSADKVVFNQNAADAQSRRAAITRRDDAFARSQPFKALLRLLADPDLETAELYVDPIHRDFWCEFHEGVACYKGHRKGPWQLIPIDWRRLAASYGQDHELSIVRVGY
;
A
#
# COMPACT_ATOMS: atom_id res chain seq x y z
N MET A 1 -1.77 -17.06 -49.73
CA MET A 1 -1.83 -17.25 -48.28
C MET A 1 -3.22 -17.79 -47.95
N ALA A 2 -3.33 -18.99 -47.38
CA ALA A 2 -4.64 -19.55 -47.03
C ALA A 2 -5.22 -18.80 -45.82
N ASN A 3 -6.44 -18.27 -45.94
CA ASN A 3 -7.17 -17.70 -44.80
C ASN A 3 -7.45 -18.82 -43.80
N ARG A 4 -6.68 -18.87 -42.71
CA ARG A 4 -6.98 -19.74 -41.57
C ARG A 4 -8.13 -19.11 -40.78
N THR A 5 -9.30 -19.71 -40.85
CA THR A 5 -10.46 -19.34 -40.05
C THR A 5 -10.45 -20.16 -38.75
N PHE A 6 -10.49 -19.48 -37.60
CA PHE A 6 -10.60 -20.11 -36.29
C PHE A 6 -12.06 -20.10 -35.84
N GLY A 7 -12.62 -21.27 -35.51
CA GLY A 7 -14.03 -21.41 -35.14
C GLY A 7 -14.32 -21.24 -33.65
N LYS A 8 -13.31 -21.45 -32.79
CA LYS A 8 -13.43 -21.33 -31.33
C LYS A 8 -12.27 -20.52 -30.75
N PHE A 9 -12.49 -19.93 -29.58
CA PHE A 9 -11.47 -19.15 -28.88
C PHE A 9 -10.18 -19.93 -28.62
N PHE A 10 -10.28 -21.20 -28.21
CA PHE A 10 -9.09 -22.01 -27.92
C PHE A 10 -8.35 -22.52 -29.16
N ASP A 11 -8.93 -22.39 -30.35
CA ASP A 11 -8.28 -22.71 -31.62
C ASP A 11 -7.32 -21.60 -32.06
N LEU A 12 -7.44 -20.40 -31.47
CA LEU A 12 -6.56 -19.27 -31.74
C LEU A 12 -5.11 -19.59 -31.29
N PRO A 13 -4.09 -19.07 -32.02
CA PRO A 13 -2.71 -19.09 -31.57
C PRO A 13 -2.58 -18.54 -30.14
N ILE A 14 -1.65 -19.10 -29.37
CA ILE A 14 -1.49 -18.76 -27.96
C ILE A 14 -1.22 -17.26 -27.78
N GLU A 15 -0.46 -16.65 -28.69
CA GLU A 15 -0.12 -15.22 -28.66
C GLU A 15 -1.37 -14.34 -28.77
N ILE A 16 -2.33 -14.72 -29.64
CA ILE A 16 -3.59 -13.98 -29.80
C ILE A 16 -4.49 -14.17 -28.59
N ARG A 17 -4.56 -15.39 -28.04
CA ARG A 17 -5.34 -15.64 -26.81
C ARG A 17 -4.80 -14.83 -25.64
N ASP A 18 -3.48 -14.82 -25.46
CA ASP A 18 -2.84 -14.11 -24.35
C ASP A 18 -3.06 -12.60 -24.49
N GLN A 19 -3.00 -12.04 -25.71
CA GLN A 19 -3.36 -10.65 -25.96
C GLN A 19 -4.83 -10.35 -25.60
N ILE A 20 -5.77 -11.20 -26.01
CA ILE A 20 -7.20 -11.01 -25.70
C ILE A 20 -7.42 -11.10 -24.18
N ILE A 21 -6.86 -12.11 -23.52
CA ILE A 21 -7.01 -12.29 -22.07
C ILE A 21 -6.38 -11.10 -21.33
N SER A 22 -5.21 -10.62 -21.76
CA SER A 22 -4.56 -9.44 -21.18
C SER A 22 -5.43 -8.20 -21.34
N TYR A 23 -6.00 -7.96 -22.53
CA TYR A 23 -6.90 -6.82 -22.75
C TYR A 23 -8.14 -6.85 -21.84
N LEU A 24 -8.63 -8.04 -21.51
CA LEU A 24 -9.81 -8.23 -20.66
C LEU A 24 -9.49 -8.18 -19.16
N CYS A 25 -8.27 -8.54 -18.76
CA CYS A 25 -7.88 -8.66 -17.36
C CYS A 25 -7.05 -7.49 -16.85
N LEU A 26 -6.39 -6.72 -17.72
CA LEU A 26 -5.54 -5.60 -17.33
C LEU A 26 -6.30 -4.28 -17.43
N LEU A 27 -6.25 -3.51 -16.35
CA LEU A 27 -6.93 -2.23 -16.25
C LEU A 27 -5.91 -1.09 -16.27
N PRO A 28 -6.22 0.01 -16.97
CA PRO A 28 -5.31 1.15 -17.05
C PRO A 28 -5.19 1.90 -15.72
N ASN A 29 -6.22 1.81 -14.87
CA ASN A 29 -6.29 2.51 -13.59
C ASN A 29 -6.12 1.53 -12.42
N PRO A 30 -5.50 1.96 -11.30
CA PRO A 30 -5.39 1.12 -10.12
C PRO A 30 -6.76 0.72 -9.55
N ILE A 31 -6.87 -0.55 -9.17
CA ILE A 31 -8.08 -1.16 -8.64
C ILE A 31 -8.19 -0.84 -7.16
N GLN A 32 -9.23 -0.12 -6.78
CA GLN A 32 -9.49 0.18 -5.37
C GLN A 32 -10.05 -1.06 -4.66
N ILE A 33 -9.51 -1.36 -3.48
CA ILE A 33 -9.88 -2.53 -2.68
C ILE A 33 -10.04 -2.15 -1.20
N GLY A 34 -11.06 -1.35 -0.89
CA GLY A 34 -11.38 -0.90 0.48
C GLY A 34 -12.54 -1.65 1.15
N PRO A 35 -12.59 -1.68 2.49
CA PRO A 35 -13.71 -2.29 3.23
C PRO A 35 -15.04 -1.54 3.08
N THR A 36 -14.99 -0.26 2.72
CA THR A 36 -16.14 0.65 2.58
C THR A 36 -16.40 1.02 1.12
N GLU A 37 -15.64 0.44 0.19
CA GLU A 37 -15.81 0.71 -1.23
C GLU A 37 -16.98 -0.11 -1.75
N ALA A 38 -18.05 0.60 -2.11
CA ALA A 38 -19.22 0.01 -2.75
C ALA A 38 -19.03 -0.20 -4.26
N ALA A 39 -17.89 0.22 -4.82
CA ALA A 39 -17.58 -0.01 -6.22
C ALA A 39 -17.33 -1.49 -6.44
N GLU A 40 -18.08 -2.11 -7.34
CA GLU A 40 -17.78 -3.46 -7.80
C GLU A 40 -16.35 -3.47 -8.32
N ILE A 41 -15.52 -4.36 -7.76
CA ILE A 41 -14.20 -4.61 -8.32
C ILE A 41 -14.47 -5.02 -9.78
N PRO A 42 -13.87 -4.35 -10.78
CA PRO A 42 -14.01 -4.66 -12.20
C PRO A 42 -13.28 -5.97 -12.56
N PHE A 43 -13.47 -7.00 -11.75
CA PHE A 43 -12.98 -8.34 -11.99
C PHE A 43 -13.90 -8.96 -13.05
N PRO A 44 -13.36 -9.47 -14.17
CA PRO A 44 -14.16 -10.09 -15.23
C PRO A 44 -14.63 -11.49 -14.80
N HIS A 45 -15.31 -11.58 -13.65
CA HIS A 45 -15.67 -12.81 -12.96
C HIS A 45 -16.47 -13.75 -13.86
N HIS A 46 -17.48 -13.22 -14.55
CA HIS A 46 -18.32 -14.01 -15.45
C HIS A 46 -17.55 -14.59 -16.64
N LEU A 47 -16.60 -13.83 -17.18
CA LEU A 47 -15.74 -14.30 -18.26
C LEU A 47 -14.76 -15.36 -17.76
N LEU A 48 -14.11 -15.13 -16.62
CA LEU A 48 -13.12 -16.06 -16.07
C LEU A 48 -13.77 -17.37 -15.61
N LEU A 49 -15.00 -17.32 -15.08
CA LEU A 49 -15.75 -18.52 -14.70
C LEU A 49 -16.33 -19.29 -15.88
N SER A 50 -16.31 -18.74 -17.10
CA SER A 50 -16.85 -19.44 -18.28
C SER A 50 -16.02 -20.68 -18.68
N HIS A 51 -14.72 -20.72 -18.32
CA HIS A 51 -13.86 -21.86 -18.63
C HIS A 51 -12.66 -21.96 -17.68
N PRO A 52 -12.27 -23.17 -17.19
CA PRO A 52 -11.15 -23.33 -16.25
C PRO A 52 -9.81 -22.79 -16.76
N LEU A 53 -9.51 -22.96 -18.05
CA LEU A 53 -8.28 -22.40 -18.66
C LEU A 53 -8.28 -20.86 -18.69
N LEU A 54 -9.44 -20.24 -18.93
CA LEU A 54 -9.57 -18.78 -18.87
C LEU A 54 -9.42 -18.31 -17.43
N TYR A 55 -10.05 -19.00 -16.48
CA TYR A 55 -9.86 -18.72 -15.07
C TYR A 55 -8.38 -18.77 -14.69
N SER A 56 -7.68 -19.85 -15.01
CA SER A 56 -6.28 -20.02 -14.64
C SER A 56 -5.40 -18.92 -15.25
N ALA A 57 -5.47 -18.68 -16.56
CA ALA A 57 -4.64 -17.68 -17.22
C ALA A 57 -5.00 -16.25 -16.81
N GLY A 58 -6.28 -15.90 -16.90
CA GLY A 58 -6.74 -14.54 -16.67
C GLY A 58 -6.70 -14.13 -15.20
N SER A 59 -6.93 -15.05 -14.25
CA SER A 59 -6.81 -14.70 -12.84
C SER A 59 -5.36 -14.46 -12.42
N THR A 60 -4.39 -15.23 -12.95
CA THR A 60 -2.96 -14.95 -12.73
C THR A 60 -2.60 -13.56 -13.24
N LEU A 61 -2.93 -13.25 -14.50
CA LEU A 61 -2.70 -11.92 -15.08
C LEU A 61 -3.37 -10.81 -14.26
N PHE A 62 -4.61 -11.01 -13.84
CA PHE A 62 -5.36 -10.01 -13.09
C PHE A 62 -4.67 -9.64 -11.77
N TYR A 63 -4.24 -10.62 -10.97
CA TYR A 63 -3.64 -10.35 -9.66
C TYR A 63 -2.17 -9.97 -9.72
N GLU A 64 -1.44 -10.50 -10.70
CA GLU A 64 0.00 -10.29 -10.81
C GLU A 64 0.39 -9.03 -11.57
N GLN A 65 -0.47 -8.48 -12.43
CA GLN A 65 -0.09 -7.33 -13.27
C GLN A 65 -0.92 -6.07 -13.03
N ASN A 66 -2.12 -6.18 -12.43
CA ASN A 66 -2.84 -4.98 -12.02
C ASN A 66 -2.25 -4.39 -10.73
N ARG A 67 -2.41 -3.07 -10.61
CA ARG A 67 -2.09 -2.33 -9.39
C ARG A 67 -3.31 -2.26 -8.51
N PHE A 68 -3.16 -2.63 -7.25
CA PHE A 68 -4.23 -2.58 -6.25
C PHE A 68 -3.97 -1.47 -5.24
N VAL A 69 -5.01 -0.73 -4.87
CA VAL A 69 -4.94 0.36 -3.90
C VAL A 69 -5.83 0.03 -2.71
N LEU A 70 -5.21 -0.17 -1.56
CA LEU A 70 -5.90 -0.32 -0.29
C LEU A 70 -5.84 1.01 0.47
N ASN A 71 -6.92 1.79 0.39
CA ASN A 71 -7.01 3.06 1.11
C ASN A 71 -7.87 2.93 2.37
N LEU A 72 -7.22 2.85 3.54
CA LEU A 72 -7.89 2.74 4.84
C LEU A 72 -8.28 4.11 5.45
N GLN A 73 -8.24 5.17 4.66
CA GLN A 73 -8.68 6.52 5.07
C GLN A 73 -10.09 6.85 4.58
N THR A 74 -10.68 6.00 3.76
CA THR A 74 -11.97 6.24 3.13
C THR A 74 -13.11 6.01 4.14
N GLY A 75 -13.81 7.09 4.47
CA GLY A 75 -15.02 7.05 5.29
C GLY A 75 -14.77 7.15 6.81
N PRO A 76 -15.81 6.91 7.64
CA PRO A 76 -15.73 7.06 9.08
C PRO A 76 -14.77 6.05 9.71
N ARG A 77 -13.77 6.54 10.47
CA ARG A 77 -12.73 5.72 11.10
C ARG A 77 -13.26 4.48 11.83
N ALA A 78 -14.29 4.65 12.67
CA ALA A 78 -14.85 3.54 13.45
C ALA A 78 -15.46 2.43 12.57
N ALA A 79 -15.98 2.78 11.39
CA ALA A 79 -16.49 1.80 10.44
C ALA A 79 -15.35 1.03 9.76
N VAL A 80 -14.29 1.73 9.35
CA VAL A 80 -13.09 1.10 8.75
C VAL A 80 -12.40 0.18 9.76
N GLU A 81 -12.17 0.64 10.99
CA GLU A 81 -11.54 -0.19 12.04
C GLU A 81 -12.40 -1.42 12.35
N ARG A 82 -13.73 -1.28 12.40
CA ARG A 82 -14.63 -2.42 12.58
C ARG A 82 -14.50 -3.43 11.44
N ALA A 83 -14.46 -2.97 10.20
CA ALA A 83 -14.33 -3.84 9.04
C ALA A 83 -12.95 -4.52 8.93
N ILE A 84 -11.89 -3.91 9.47
CA ILE A 84 -10.57 -4.53 9.61
C ILE A 84 -10.59 -5.65 10.65
N CYS A 85 -11.24 -5.42 11.78
CA CYS A 85 -11.36 -6.42 12.83
C CYS A 85 -12.36 -7.54 12.48
N ASP A 86 -13.32 -7.25 11.60
CA ASP A 86 -14.35 -8.19 11.18
C ASP A 86 -13.85 -9.08 10.03
N THR A 87 -13.40 -10.27 10.38
CA THR A 87 -12.94 -11.29 9.43
C THR A 87 -14.07 -11.99 8.69
N SER A 88 -15.34 -11.73 9.04
CA SER A 88 -16.48 -12.37 8.38
C SER A 88 -16.78 -11.79 7.00
N VAL A 89 -16.35 -10.56 6.73
CA VAL A 89 -16.58 -9.89 5.45
C VAL A 89 -15.45 -10.26 4.46
N PRO A 90 -15.77 -10.83 3.28
CA PRO A 90 -14.78 -11.30 2.32
C PRO A 90 -14.23 -10.16 1.46
N TRP A 91 -13.65 -9.14 2.09
CA TRP A 91 -12.83 -8.14 1.41
C TRP A 91 -11.34 -8.53 1.50
N LEU A 92 -10.42 -7.73 0.94
CA LEU A 92 -9.01 -8.11 0.77
C LEU A 92 -8.41 -8.75 2.04
N LEU A 93 -8.47 -8.07 3.18
CA LEU A 93 -7.82 -8.57 4.40
C LEU A 93 -8.49 -9.83 4.96
N GLY A 94 -9.81 -9.99 4.81
CA GLY A 94 -10.55 -11.19 5.24
C GLY A 94 -10.39 -12.38 4.29
N ASN A 95 -9.98 -12.17 3.04
CA ASN A 95 -9.83 -13.21 2.04
C ASN A 95 -8.35 -13.55 1.79
N GLU A 96 -7.84 -14.51 2.57
CA GLU A 96 -6.42 -14.92 2.51
C GLU A 96 -6.00 -15.39 1.11
N ARG A 97 -6.88 -16.11 0.42
CA ARG A 97 -6.61 -16.62 -0.94
C ARG A 97 -6.50 -15.50 -1.96
N ALA A 98 -7.33 -14.47 -1.84
CA ALA A 98 -7.25 -13.32 -2.73
C ALA A 98 -6.00 -12.50 -2.42
N ARG A 99 -5.76 -12.12 -1.15
CA ARG A 99 -4.65 -11.23 -0.77
C ARG A 99 -3.27 -11.81 -1.13
N ARG A 100 -3.05 -13.12 -0.96
CA ARG A 100 -1.77 -13.77 -1.29
C ARG A 100 -1.43 -13.77 -2.78
N ARG A 101 -2.36 -13.43 -3.67
CA ARG A 101 -2.12 -13.40 -5.13
C ARG A 101 -1.67 -12.05 -5.65
N LEU A 102 -1.86 -10.98 -4.87
CA LEU A 102 -1.56 -9.63 -5.31
C LEU A 102 -0.05 -9.41 -5.38
N ARG A 103 0.43 -8.95 -6.52
CA ARG A 103 1.85 -8.63 -6.71
C ARG A 103 2.21 -7.16 -6.49
N TYR A 104 1.27 -6.26 -6.79
CA TYR A 104 1.43 -4.80 -6.68
C TYR A 104 0.39 -4.19 -5.74
N LEU A 105 0.82 -3.67 -4.59
CA LEU A 105 -0.05 -3.02 -3.62
C LEU A 105 0.41 -1.61 -3.28
N GLU A 106 -0.51 -0.66 -3.40
CA GLU A 106 -0.42 0.66 -2.80
C GLU A 106 -1.31 0.70 -1.54
N LEU A 107 -0.70 0.86 -0.37
CA LEU A 107 -1.40 0.88 0.91
C LEU A 107 -1.34 2.28 1.53
N SER A 108 -2.52 2.82 1.82
CA SER A 108 -2.68 3.99 2.69
C SER A 108 -3.25 3.52 4.03
N PRO A 109 -2.42 3.28 5.06
CA PRO A 109 -2.83 2.59 6.28
C PRO A 109 -3.74 3.42 7.20
N GLY A 110 -4.02 4.67 6.83
CA GLY A 110 -4.68 5.62 7.72
C GLY A 110 -3.84 5.93 8.95
N ARG A 111 -4.42 5.77 10.14
CA ARG A 111 -3.70 6.03 11.38
C ARG A 111 -2.82 4.84 11.73
N LEU A 112 -1.50 5.07 11.83
CA LEU A 112 -0.58 4.10 12.41
C LEU A 112 -0.87 3.96 13.92
N GLY A 113 -1.38 2.80 14.30
CA GLY A 113 -1.84 2.49 15.66
C GLY A 113 -2.06 1.00 15.84
N ASN A 114 -2.81 0.62 16.89
CA ASN A 114 -2.99 -0.78 17.25
C ASN A 114 -3.68 -1.62 16.16
N VAL A 115 -4.65 -1.05 15.44
CA VAL A 115 -5.34 -1.77 14.34
C VAL A 115 -4.37 -2.09 13.20
N PHE A 116 -3.50 -1.13 12.85
CA PHE A 116 -2.44 -1.38 11.87
C PHE A 116 -1.49 -2.48 12.36
N LEU A 117 -1.02 -2.39 13.60
CA LEU A 117 -0.08 -3.35 14.16
C LEU A 117 -0.66 -4.77 14.30
N ALA A 118 -1.93 -4.89 14.69
CA ALA A 118 -2.55 -6.17 14.99
C ALA A 118 -3.14 -6.89 13.77
N HIS A 119 -3.60 -6.15 12.74
CA HIS A 119 -4.35 -6.73 11.63
C HIS A 119 -3.73 -6.42 10.27
N VAL A 120 -3.41 -5.15 10.00
CA VAL A 120 -2.91 -4.75 8.67
C VAL A 120 -1.49 -5.24 8.45
N SER A 121 -0.57 -4.95 9.38
CA SER A 121 0.84 -5.31 9.24
C SER A 121 1.05 -6.82 9.12
N PRO A 122 0.41 -7.69 9.93
CA PRO A 122 0.53 -9.14 9.75
C PRO A 122 -0.06 -9.63 8.42
N ALA A 123 -1.17 -9.04 7.96
CA ALA A 123 -1.75 -9.42 6.68
C ALA A 123 -0.84 -9.05 5.50
N ILE A 124 -0.19 -7.88 5.53
CA ILE A 124 0.79 -7.51 4.50
C ILE A 124 2.03 -8.42 4.59
N ALA A 125 2.54 -8.71 5.78
CA ALA A 125 3.64 -9.66 5.94
C ALA A 125 3.30 -11.05 5.39
N ASP A 126 2.07 -11.55 5.62
CA ASP A 126 1.57 -12.80 5.02
C ASP A 126 1.52 -12.74 3.48
N MET A 127 1.17 -11.59 2.89
CA MET A 127 1.20 -11.41 1.44
C MET A 127 2.62 -11.43 0.86
N ILE A 128 3.62 -10.99 1.62
CA ILE A 128 5.03 -11.01 1.22
C ILE A 128 5.59 -12.42 1.34
N LEU A 129 5.53 -13.00 2.54
CA LEU A 129 6.19 -14.24 2.91
C LEU A 129 5.47 -15.48 2.35
N ASN A 130 4.13 -15.50 2.36
CA ASN A 130 3.32 -16.63 1.90
C ASN A 130 2.56 -16.34 0.60
N GLY A 131 2.83 -15.20 -0.03
CA GLY A 131 2.12 -14.73 -1.21
C GLY A 131 3.04 -14.20 -2.30
N ALA A 132 2.44 -13.49 -3.24
CA ALA A 132 3.08 -12.97 -4.44
C ALA A 132 3.44 -11.47 -4.32
N LEU A 133 3.28 -10.84 -3.16
CA LEU A 133 3.52 -9.40 -3.03
C LEU A 133 5.01 -9.10 -3.19
N ARG A 134 5.36 -8.36 -4.25
CA ARG A 134 6.75 -7.97 -4.56
C ARG A 134 6.92 -6.46 -4.68
N HIS A 135 5.84 -5.73 -4.92
CA HIS A 135 5.87 -4.27 -5.02
C HIS A 135 4.93 -3.65 -4.00
N LEU A 136 5.50 -3.00 -3.00
CA LEU A 136 4.77 -2.31 -1.94
C LEU A 136 5.03 -0.81 -1.99
N LYS A 137 3.96 -0.03 -2.17
CA LYS A 137 3.98 1.43 -2.04
C LYS A 137 3.16 1.83 -0.81
N LEU A 138 3.78 2.51 0.13
CA LEU A 138 3.11 3.05 1.32
C LEU A 138 2.89 4.56 1.16
N VAL A 139 1.66 5.00 1.43
CA VAL A 139 1.31 6.43 1.38
C VAL A 139 0.72 6.87 2.72
N LEU A 140 1.42 7.79 3.38
CA LEU A 140 1.03 8.34 4.68
C LEU A 140 0.44 9.73 4.51
N TYR A 141 -0.81 9.91 4.95
CA TYR A 141 -1.48 11.19 4.96
C TYR A 141 -1.59 11.76 6.38
N PRO A 142 -1.73 13.08 6.53
CA PRO A 142 -1.85 13.72 7.83
C PRO A 142 -3.04 13.20 8.62
N THR A 143 -2.77 12.82 9.86
CA THR A 143 -3.79 12.56 10.86
C THR A 143 -4.23 13.87 11.55
N SER A 144 -5.36 13.83 12.28
CA SER A 144 -5.81 14.98 13.09
C SER A 144 -4.79 15.42 14.14
N ALA A 145 -3.93 14.52 14.62
CA ALA A 145 -2.83 14.85 15.53
C ALA A 145 -1.73 15.69 14.85
N ASP A 146 -1.57 15.51 13.54
CA ASP A 146 -0.59 16.24 12.72
C ASP A 146 -1.09 17.66 12.48
N LYS A 147 -2.41 17.82 12.30
CA LYS A 147 -3.10 19.13 12.16
C LYS A 147 -2.88 20.06 13.36
N VAL A 148 -2.71 19.53 14.57
CA VAL A 148 -2.46 20.35 15.78
C VAL A 148 -1.08 21.02 15.74
N VAL A 149 -0.08 20.42 15.08
CA VAL A 149 1.25 21.02 14.90
C VAL A 149 1.19 22.26 13.99
N PHE A 150 0.23 22.31 13.08
CA PHE A 150 0.00 23.46 12.19
C PHE A 150 -0.78 24.62 12.86
N ASN A 151 -1.37 24.42 14.05
CA ASN A 151 -2.12 25.47 14.72
C ASN A 151 -1.16 26.39 15.51
N GLN A 152 -0.84 27.55 14.93
CA GLN A 152 0.21 28.48 15.40
C GLN A 152 -0.14 29.28 16.67
N ASN A 153 -1.29 29.02 17.30
CA ASN A 153 -1.89 29.91 18.31
C ASN A 153 -1.55 29.60 19.79
N ALA A 154 -0.44 28.93 20.13
CA ALA A 154 -0.07 28.66 21.53
C ALA A 154 0.93 29.68 22.11
N ALA A 155 0.87 29.93 23.42
CA ALA A 155 1.43 31.11 24.10
C ALA A 155 2.98 31.25 24.18
N ASP A 156 3.77 30.26 23.78
CA ASP A 156 5.25 30.37 23.73
C ASP A 156 5.85 29.46 22.64
N ALA A 157 6.79 29.99 21.85
CA ALA A 157 7.38 29.29 20.70
C ALA A 157 8.34 28.17 21.11
N GLN A 158 9.05 28.33 22.24
CA GLN A 158 10.04 27.34 22.69
C GLN A 158 9.36 26.09 23.25
N SER A 159 8.35 26.29 24.09
CA SER A 159 7.52 25.21 24.65
C SER A 159 6.82 24.38 23.56
N ARG A 160 6.38 25.04 22.47
CA ARG A 160 5.83 24.37 21.27
C ARG A 160 6.84 23.46 20.58
N ARG A 161 8.05 23.96 20.30
CA ARG A 161 9.10 23.17 19.64
C ARG A 161 9.45 21.93 20.45
N ALA A 162 9.65 22.06 21.76
CA ALA A 162 9.93 20.94 22.64
C ALA A 162 8.81 19.89 22.65
N ALA A 163 7.54 20.31 22.62
CA ALA A 163 6.41 19.39 22.56
C ALA A 163 6.30 18.65 21.22
N ILE A 164 6.64 19.32 20.10
CA ILE A 164 6.68 18.71 18.76
C ILE A 164 7.77 17.65 18.71
N THR A 165 9.00 17.99 19.12
CA THR A 165 10.13 17.04 19.14
C THR A 165 9.79 15.80 19.97
N ARG A 166 9.24 15.96 21.18
CA ARG A 166 8.82 14.81 22.00
C ARG A 166 7.78 13.91 21.33
N ARG A 167 6.84 14.49 20.57
CA ARG A 167 5.83 13.73 19.84
C ARG A 167 6.42 12.98 18.66
N ASP A 168 7.37 13.59 17.95
CA ASP A 168 8.06 12.95 16.83
C ASP A 168 8.97 11.83 17.32
N ASP A 169 9.67 12.02 18.44
CA ASP A 169 10.44 10.97 19.11
C ASP A 169 9.55 9.79 19.55
N ALA A 170 8.38 10.09 20.14
CA ALA A 170 7.43 9.07 20.54
C ALA A 170 6.85 8.30 19.34
N PHE A 171 6.61 9.00 18.22
CA PHE A 171 6.16 8.39 16.97
C PHE A 171 7.22 7.45 16.40
N ALA A 172 8.47 7.90 16.31
CA ALA A 172 9.59 7.12 15.77
C ALA A 172 9.91 5.87 16.63
N ARG A 173 9.65 5.92 17.94
CA ARG A 173 9.83 4.78 18.85
C ARG A 173 8.61 3.85 18.92
N SER A 174 7.49 4.21 18.27
CA SER A 174 6.25 3.45 18.38
C SER A 174 6.32 2.10 17.67
N GLN A 175 5.71 1.07 18.26
CA GLN A 175 5.66 -0.28 17.66
C GLN A 175 4.98 -0.32 16.28
N PRO A 176 3.87 0.41 16.02
CA PRO A 176 3.29 0.48 14.67
C PRO A 176 4.25 1.06 13.64
N PHE A 177 5.05 2.07 14.00
CA PHE A 177 6.05 2.64 13.11
C PHE A 177 7.20 1.66 12.83
N LYS A 178 7.70 0.96 13.85
CA LYS A 178 8.69 -0.11 13.68
C LYS A 178 8.15 -1.23 12.78
N ALA A 179 6.90 -1.64 12.95
CA ALA A 179 6.26 -2.64 12.09
C ALA A 179 6.17 -2.17 10.63
N LEU A 180 5.85 -0.90 10.39
CA LEU A 180 5.89 -0.31 9.05
C LEU A 180 7.30 -0.37 8.44
N LEU A 181 8.34 -0.03 9.21
CA LEU A 181 9.73 -0.12 8.73
C LEU A 181 10.14 -1.57 8.42
N ARG A 182 9.69 -2.55 9.22
CA ARG A 182 9.92 -3.98 8.95
C ARG A 182 9.32 -4.40 7.61
N LEU A 183 8.10 -3.97 7.31
CA LEU A 183 7.46 -4.28 6.01
C LEU A 183 8.24 -3.69 4.84
N LEU A 184 8.70 -2.44 4.95
CA LEU A 184 9.49 -1.80 3.89
C LEU A 184 10.86 -2.45 3.70
N ALA A 185 11.47 -2.92 4.78
CA ALA A 185 12.79 -3.53 4.78
C ALA A 185 12.78 -5.05 4.53
N ASP A 186 11.62 -5.63 4.18
CA ASP A 186 11.50 -7.05 3.90
C ASP A 186 12.30 -7.42 2.63
N PRO A 187 13.22 -8.41 2.71
CA PRO A 187 14.09 -8.76 1.58
C PRO A 187 13.35 -9.40 0.41
N ASP A 188 12.14 -9.93 0.62
CA ASP A 188 11.36 -10.56 -0.45
C ASP A 188 10.62 -9.55 -1.34
N LEU A 189 10.67 -8.26 -1.01
CA LEU A 189 10.14 -7.19 -1.87
C LEU A 189 11.15 -6.82 -2.97
N GLU A 190 10.69 -6.86 -4.23
CA GLU A 190 11.43 -6.32 -5.38
C GLU A 190 11.51 -4.79 -5.32
N THR A 191 10.42 -4.13 -4.92
CA THR A 191 10.38 -2.67 -4.73
C THR A 191 9.58 -2.29 -3.50
N ALA A 192 10.15 -1.41 -2.68
CA ALA A 192 9.47 -0.78 -1.55
C ALA A 192 9.59 0.74 -1.69
N GLU A 193 8.45 1.44 -1.65
CA GLU A 193 8.39 2.90 -1.75
C GLU A 193 7.59 3.47 -0.58
N LEU A 194 8.04 4.62 -0.06
CA LEU A 194 7.34 5.35 0.99
C LEU A 194 7.10 6.78 0.54
N TYR A 195 5.85 7.22 0.65
CA TYR A 195 5.45 8.57 0.34
C TYR A 195 4.68 9.20 1.49
N VAL A 196 4.79 10.52 1.61
CA VAL A 196 3.99 11.34 2.54
C VAL A 196 3.22 12.41 1.77
N ASP A 197 2.06 12.79 2.27
CA ASP A 197 1.32 13.95 1.79
C ASP A 197 2.13 15.26 2.02
N PRO A 198 2.05 16.27 1.14
CA PRO A 198 2.74 17.56 1.34
C PRO A 198 2.48 18.25 2.69
N ILE A 199 1.32 17.99 3.29
CA ILE A 199 0.98 18.41 4.65
C ILE A 199 1.40 17.28 5.60
N HIS A 200 2.67 17.26 5.98
CA HIS A 200 3.23 16.25 6.88
C HIS A 200 3.96 16.86 8.08
N ARG A 201 4.26 16.03 9.08
CA ARG A 201 5.07 16.40 10.25
C ARG A 201 6.50 16.80 9.86
N ASP A 202 7.11 17.67 10.65
CA ASP A 202 8.50 18.11 10.48
C ASP A 202 9.49 16.96 10.47
N PHE A 203 9.21 15.91 11.26
CA PHE A 203 9.89 14.62 11.26
C PHE A 203 10.27 14.10 9.86
N TRP A 204 9.35 14.18 8.89
CA TRP A 204 9.58 13.60 7.57
C TRP A 204 10.52 14.41 6.68
N CYS A 205 10.66 15.73 6.92
CA CYS A 205 11.49 16.61 6.06
C CYS A 205 12.95 16.16 5.97
N GLU A 206 13.49 15.55 7.03
CA GLU A 206 14.88 15.09 7.05
C GLU A 206 15.13 13.97 6.03
N PHE A 207 14.09 13.21 5.69
CA PHE A 207 14.16 11.98 4.91
C PHE A 207 13.60 12.15 3.49
N HIS A 208 13.42 13.37 2.99
CA HIS A 208 12.97 13.57 1.61
C HIS A 208 13.99 13.05 0.61
N GLU A 209 13.52 12.28 -0.38
CA GLU A 209 14.38 11.74 -1.43
C GLU A 209 14.52 12.74 -2.58
N GLY A 210 15.57 13.57 -2.54
CA GLY A 210 15.92 14.47 -3.65
C GLY A 210 14.94 15.62 -3.91
N VAL A 211 13.98 15.87 -3.01
CA VAL A 211 12.97 16.94 -3.14
C VAL A 211 13.01 17.88 -1.93
N ALA A 212 13.03 19.19 -2.17
CA ALA A 212 12.97 20.19 -1.10
C ALA A 212 11.65 20.10 -0.32
N CYS A 213 11.71 20.18 1.00
CA CYS A 213 10.52 20.22 1.86
C CYS A 213 9.72 21.50 1.59
N TYR A 214 8.53 21.38 1.01
CA TYR A 214 7.70 22.51 0.60
C TYR A 214 6.50 22.68 1.54
N LYS A 215 6.80 22.97 2.82
CA LYS A 215 5.77 23.18 3.85
C LYS A 215 4.87 24.37 3.50
N GLY A 216 3.55 24.18 3.56
CA GLY A 216 2.58 25.28 3.68
C GLY A 216 2.14 25.97 2.39
N HIS A 217 2.54 25.47 1.21
CA HIS A 217 2.08 26.01 -0.06
C HIS A 217 1.14 25.04 -0.78
N ARG A 218 -0.06 25.54 -1.14
CA ARG A 218 -1.02 24.82 -1.98
C ARG A 218 -0.45 24.70 -3.38
N LYS A 219 0.29 23.62 -3.68
CA LYS A 219 0.39 23.17 -5.07
C LYS A 219 -0.87 22.38 -5.41
N GLY A 220 -1.17 22.30 -6.71
CA GLY A 220 -2.30 21.54 -7.23
C GLY A 220 -2.34 20.12 -6.66
N PRO A 221 -3.50 19.47 -6.75
CA PRO A 221 -3.68 18.18 -6.12
C PRO A 221 -2.62 17.19 -6.67
N TRP A 222 -2.16 16.26 -5.83
CA TRP A 222 -1.46 15.01 -6.23
C TRP A 222 0.09 14.93 -6.29
N GLN A 223 0.88 15.83 -5.71
CA GLN A 223 2.33 15.55 -5.58
C GLN A 223 2.68 15.01 -4.19
N LEU A 224 2.53 13.69 -4.01
CA LEU A 224 3.09 12.98 -2.87
C LEU A 224 4.62 13.18 -2.82
N ILE A 225 5.19 13.30 -1.63
CA ILE A 225 6.63 13.50 -1.44
C ILE A 225 7.29 12.15 -1.17
N PRO A 226 8.28 11.73 -1.98
CA PRO A 226 9.01 10.50 -1.74
C PRO A 226 9.93 10.62 -0.53
N ILE A 227 9.95 9.57 0.29
CA ILE A 227 10.78 9.45 1.49
C ILE A 227 11.82 8.36 1.26
N ASP A 228 13.08 8.70 1.53
CA ASP A 228 14.18 7.73 1.64
C ASP A 228 14.00 6.91 2.92
N TRP A 229 13.18 5.87 2.79
CA TRP A 229 12.88 4.97 3.89
C TRP A 229 14.10 4.15 4.32
N ARG A 230 15.12 4.00 3.45
CA ARG A 230 16.35 3.27 3.79
C ARG A 230 17.21 4.09 4.75
N ARG A 231 17.35 5.39 4.50
CA ARG A 231 17.98 6.32 5.44
C ARG A 231 17.20 6.42 6.74
N LEU A 232 15.87 6.42 6.65
CA LEU A 232 14.99 6.37 7.82
C LEU A 232 15.23 5.09 8.65
N ALA A 233 15.21 3.93 8.01
CA ALA A 233 15.47 2.65 8.65
C ALA A 233 16.90 2.57 9.21
N ALA A 234 17.92 3.14 8.57
CA ALA A 234 19.27 3.20 9.12
C ALA A 234 19.35 4.08 10.38
N SER A 235 18.58 5.16 10.43
CA SER A 235 18.56 6.11 11.56
C SER A 235 17.85 5.54 12.79
N TYR A 236 16.82 4.70 12.57
CA TYR A 236 16.01 4.10 13.65
C TYR A 236 16.22 2.59 13.83
N GLY A 237 17.08 1.97 13.01
CA GLY A 237 17.33 0.52 12.96
C GLY A 237 18.35 -0.02 13.96
N GLN A 238 18.88 0.82 14.86
CA GLN A 238 19.73 0.35 15.97
C GLN A 238 18.95 -0.42 17.06
N ASP A 239 17.63 -0.50 16.95
CA ASP A 239 16.82 -1.41 17.75
C ASP A 239 17.11 -2.87 17.34
N HIS A 240 17.46 -3.73 18.30
CA HIS A 240 17.73 -5.17 18.06
C HIS A 240 16.56 -5.92 17.39
N GLU A 241 15.34 -5.39 17.48
CA GLU A 241 14.14 -5.92 16.83
C GLU A 241 13.96 -5.48 15.36
N LEU A 242 14.86 -4.63 14.85
CA LEU A 242 14.97 -4.22 13.45
C LEU A 242 16.28 -4.75 12.84
N SER A 243 16.83 -5.83 13.41
CA SER A 243 18.00 -6.54 12.86
C SER A 243 17.64 -7.16 11.51
N ILE A 244 17.58 -6.29 10.51
CA ILE A 244 17.55 -6.61 9.09
C ILE A 244 18.89 -7.31 8.86
N VAL A 245 18.84 -8.63 8.70
CA VAL A 245 20.00 -9.40 8.26
C VAL A 245 20.41 -8.82 6.91
N ARG A 246 21.46 -7.99 6.92
CA ARG A 246 22.14 -7.55 5.70
C ARG A 246 22.71 -8.81 5.05
N VAL A 247 21.97 -9.41 4.13
CA VAL A 247 22.57 -10.32 3.16
C VAL A 247 23.36 -9.42 2.20
N GLY A 248 24.67 -9.62 2.20
CA GLY A 248 25.66 -8.72 1.63
C GLY A 248 25.46 -8.40 0.15
N TYR A 249 26.00 -7.25 -0.24
CA TYR A 249 26.57 -7.08 -1.57
C TYR A 249 27.96 -7.70 -1.60
#